data_AF-A0A1H8NZP0-F1
#
_entry.id   AF-A0A1H8NZP0-F1
#
_cell.length_a   1.000
_cell.length_b   1.000
_cell.length_c   1.000
_cell.angle_alpha   90.00
_cell.angle_beta   90.00
_cell.angle_gamma   90.00
#
_symmetry.space_group_name_H-M   'P 1'
#
loop_
_entity.id
_entity.type
_entity.pdbx_description
1 polymer ?
#
loop_
_entity_poly.entity_id
_entity_poly.type
_entity_poly.pdbx_seq_one_letter_code
_entity_poly.pdbx_strand_id
1 'polypeptide(L)'
;MAGIALHGDLVAQLSDTQVRTLRHRLESVKLLPPHGADANNPNSYGSITQAAVALPEITAPERFRIYCMAITNKGVSGAHPSTWSAAIDQAAAGTMVGDDDGAPQRLFVLSTGNTAPVMRMAKLIGQDSYPAEDPSQSWNALTIGGYTDFSAVTDPGYEDWSTLAKVGELSPHSRTSVGWLHSRSPFKPELVLEAGNRAVSPARNDILTVDSLCLLSTGRDVGRLPLVPFDATSAATAQGARIAARIAADHPEYWPEMIRALMVHSGEYTEHMRSAFAAQPGLRERYALVRRFGYGVPDFERATASARDQVALVAQSEIQPFRMQGTRKFNDCHYYQLPLPTAVLEQLGNELIDLKVTLSYFVDPNPGFSANVDPQRYQSYGLRFDLRRKGETVDLFKRRVNAAERDDPSIGGARHPDDSRWLLGPDSISTGSLHCDTWSGPAIDLLGRDRLCIKPVGGWWRDRARPEVVNRRASYALVVTLKGRRIDIDLHTPISIAVQPPVEIDLPLGN
;
A
#
# COMPACT_ATOMS: atom_id res chain seq x y z
N MET A 1 -6.08 2.60 20.57
CA MET A 1 -5.83 1.62 19.48
C MET A 1 -6.98 0.66 19.28
N ALA A 2 -7.28 -0.25 20.23
CA ALA A 2 -8.38 -1.23 20.11
C ALA A 2 -9.73 -0.59 19.74
N GLY A 3 -10.10 0.51 20.43
CA GLY A 3 -11.30 1.28 20.11
C GLY A 3 -11.34 1.75 18.66
N ILE A 4 -10.26 2.37 18.18
CA ILE A 4 -10.14 2.79 16.78
C ILE A 4 -10.19 1.62 15.79
N ALA A 5 -9.55 0.48 16.09
CA ALA A 5 -9.52 -0.69 15.21
C ALA A 5 -10.92 -1.35 15.06
N LEU A 6 -11.74 -1.30 16.11
CA LEU A 6 -13.11 -1.83 16.08
C LEU A 6 -14.09 -0.79 15.54
N HIS A 7 -14.12 0.37 16.19
CA HIS A 7 -15.15 1.37 16.01
C HIS A 7 -14.71 2.43 15.00
N GLY A 8 -13.45 2.85 15.01
CA GLY A 8 -12.99 4.04 14.27
C GLY A 8 -12.98 5.24 15.20
N ASP A 9 -12.95 6.45 14.66
CA ASP A 9 -13.12 7.65 15.47
C ASP A 9 -14.50 7.68 16.12
N LEU A 10 -14.53 7.72 17.45
CA LEU A 10 -15.76 7.66 18.22
C LEU A 10 -16.52 8.98 18.26
N VAL A 11 -15.93 10.12 17.88
CA VAL A 11 -16.61 11.43 17.91
C VAL A 11 -17.92 11.38 17.12
N ALA A 12 -17.85 10.97 15.84
CA ALA A 12 -19.02 10.85 14.97
C ALA A 12 -19.91 9.64 15.34
N GLN A 13 -19.39 8.65 16.06
CA GLN A 13 -20.16 7.45 16.38
C GLN A 13 -21.02 7.59 17.62
N LEU A 14 -20.62 8.48 18.52
CA LEU A 14 -21.31 8.81 19.76
C LEU A 14 -22.21 10.04 19.63
N SER A 15 -22.25 10.67 18.44
CA SER A 15 -23.14 11.80 18.17
C SER A 15 -24.58 11.38 17.85
N ASP A 16 -24.84 10.08 17.67
CA ASP A 16 -26.16 9.50 17.44
C ASP A 16 -26.43 8.28 18.32
N THR A 17 -27.66 7.77 18.27
CA THR A 17 -28.10 6.56 18.99
C THR A 17 -28.23 5.34 18.07
N GLN A 18 -27.59 5.35 16.90
CA GLN A 18 -27.69 4.24 15.96
C GLN A 18 -26.97 3.00 16.50
N VAL A 19 -27.60 1.84 16.37
CA VAL A 19 -26.97 0.56 16.74
C VAL A 19 -25.93 0.19 15.69
N ARG A 20 -24.67 0.13 16.10
CA ARG A 20 -23.55 -0.25 15.22
C ARG A 20 -23.22 -1.72 15.42
N THR A 21 -23.40 -2.53 14.38
CA THR A 21 -23.04 -3.95 14.39
C THR A 21 -21.63 -4.13 13.83
N LEU A 22 -20.73 -4.73 14.61
CA LEU A 22 -19.38 -5.08 14.16
C LEU A 22 -19.40 -6.42 13.42
N ARG A 23 -18.75 -6.46 12.24
CA ARG A 23 -18.54 -7.70 11.47
C ARG A 23 -17.16 -8.32 11.67
N HIS A 24 -16.27 -7.59 12.35
CA HIS A 24 -14.93 -8.02 12.72
C HIS A 24 -14.74 -7.93 14.24
N ARG A 25 -13.68 -8.55 14.76
CA ARG A 25 -13.36 -8.57 16.19
C ARG A 25 -11.88 -8.33 16.43
N LEU A 26 -11.51 -8.15 17.70
CA LEU A 26 -10.14 -7.95 18.12
C LEU A 26 -9.57 -9.23 18.77
N GLU A 27 -8.34 -9.54 18.42
CA GLU A 27 -7.45 -10.44 19.19
C GLU A 27 -6.26 -9.61 19.65
N SER A 28 -5.91 -9.69 20.93
CA SER A 28 -4.76 -8.97 21.49
C SER A 28 -3.62 -9.94 21.74
N VAL A 29 -2.47 -9.64 21.13
CA VAL A 29 -1.22 -10.34 21.41
C VAL A 29 -0.21 -9.33 21.95
N LYS A 30 0.41 -9.66 23.07
CA LYS A 30 1.38 -8.78 23.72
C LYS A 30 2.77 -9.02 23.15
N LEU A 31 3.27 -8.04 22.40
CA LEU A 31 4.62 -8.03 21.84
C LEU A 31 5.62 -7.27 22.72
N LEU A 32 5.16 -6.23 23.40
CA LEU A 32 5.99 -5.39 24.26
C LEU A 32 6.25 -6.07 25.62
N PRO A 33 7.45 -5.90 26.19
CA PRO A 33 7.75 -6.43 27.51
C PRO A 33 6.80 -5.85 28.56
N PRO A 34 6.50 -6.58 29.65
CA PRO A 34 5.74 -6.05 30.78
C PRO A 34 6.35 -4.78 31.35
N HIS A 35 5.52 -3.95 31.99
CA HIS A 35 6.00 -2.74 32.64
C HIS A 35 7.06 -3.09 33.71
N GLY A 36 8.22 -2.42 33.64
CA GLY A 36 9.34 -2.66 34.55
C GLY A 36 10.29 -3.79 34.14
N ALA A 37 10.01 -4.51 33.05
CA ALA A 37 10.95 -5.45 32.46
C ALA A 37 11.89 -4.75 31.47
N ASP A 38 13.05 -5.34 31.21
CA ASP A 38 14.01 -4.86 30.23
C ASP A 38 13.42 -4.83 28.81
N ALA A 39 13.93 -3.92 27.98
CA ALA A 39 13.57 -3.87 26.59
C ALA A 39 14.00 -5.15 25.87
N ASN A 40 13.16 -5.64 24.96
CA ASN A 40 13.51 -6.75 24.07
C ASN A 40 14.77 -6.38 23.26
N ASN A 41 15.67 -7.35 23.06
CA ASN A 41 16.83 -7.15 22.20
C ASN A 41 16.36 -6.88 20.75
N PRO A 42 16.82 -5.81 20.07
CA PRO A 42 16.43 -5.52 18.70
C PRO A 42 16.66 -6.66 17.70
N ASN A 43 17.69 -7.48 17.91
CA ASN A 43 17.96 -8.65 17.08
C ASN A 43 16.88 -9.73 17.19
N SER A 44 16.08 -9.71 18.27
CA SER A 44 15.00 -10.66 18.55
C SER A 44 13.63 -10.16 18.11
N TYR A 45 13.50 -8.92 17.60
CA TYR A 45 12.20 -8.39 17.20
C TYR A 45 11.53 -9.26 16.12
N GLY A 46 12.28 -9.73 15.12
CA GLY A 46 11.74 -10.61 14.08
C GLY A 46 11.15 -11.91 14.64
N SER A 47 11.90 -12.64 15.47
CA SER A 47 11.44 -13.91 16.05
C SER A 47 10.30 -13.72 17.05
N ILE A 48 10.32 -12.64 17.84
CA ILE A 48 9.22 -12.28 18.76
C ILE A 48 7.94 -11.97 17.97
N THR A 49 8.04 -11.24 16.85
CA THR A 49 6.88 -10.95 15.99
C THR A 49 6.31 -12.22 15.37
N GLN A 50 7.14 -13.09 14.80
CA GLN A 50 6.67 -14.36 14.23
C GLN A 50 6.03 -15.27 15.29
N ALA A 51 6.59 -15.33 16.50
CA ALA A 51 5.97 -16.04 17.62
C ALA A 51 4.60 -15.43 18.00
N ALA A 52 4.50 -14.10 18.03
CA ALA A 52 3.25 -13.40 18.32
C ALA A 52 2.17 -13.65 17.24
N VAL A 53 2.56 -13.88 16.00
CA VAL A 53 1.67 -14.28 14.89
C VAL A 53 1.20 -15.73 15.07
N ALA A 54 2.12 -16.64 15.41
CA ALA A 54 1.81 -18.06 15.56
C ALA A 54 0.84 -18.35 16.72
N LEU A 55 0.91 -17.62 17.84
CA LEU A 55 0.07 -17.85 19.03
C LEU A 55 -1.46 -17.87 18.74
N PRO A 56 -2.06 -16.83 18.12
CA PRO A 56 -3.47 -16.87 17.76
C PRO A 56 -3.78 -17.88 16.66
N GLU A 57 -2.87 -18.12 15.72
CA GLU A 57 -3.06 -19.10 14.64
C GLU A 57 -3.13 -20.53 15.17
N ILE A 58 -2.27 -20.91 16.12
CA ILE A 58 -2.35 -22.20 16.81
C ILE A 58 -3.69 -22.36 17.54
N THR A 59 -4.19 -21.28 18.16
CA THR A 59 -5.43 -21.31 18.94
C THR A 59 -6.68 -21.40 18.04
N ALA A 60 -6.65 -20.76 16.88
CA ALA A 60 -7.75 -20.75 15.92
C ALA A 60 -7.19 -20.65 14.48
N PRO A 61 -6.83 -21.78 13.84
CA PRO A 61 -6.10 -21.80 12.57
C PRO A 61 -6.95 -21.29 11.39
N GLU A 62 -8.23 -21.64 11.35
CA GLU A 62 -9.14 -21.29 10.25
C GLU A 62 -9.60 -19.82 10.24
N ARG A 63 -9.08 -18.99 11.16
CA ARG A 63 -9.54 -17.61 11.29
C ARG A 63 -8.66 -16.68 10.47
N PHE A 64 -9.28 -16.03 9.48
CA PHE A 64 -8.64 -14.95 8.74
C PHE A 64 -8.31 -13.77 9.66
N ARG A 65 -7.12 -13.19 9.50
CA ARG A 65 -6.59 -12.13 10.38
C ARG A 65 -5.93 -11.01 9.60
N ILE A 66 -6.13 -9.80 10.12
CA ILE A 66 -5.33 -8.62 9.78
C ILE A 66 -4.45 -8.30 10.99
N TYR A 67 -3.14 -8.22 10.79
CA TYR A 67 -2.18 -7.94 11.85
C TYR A 67 -1.92 -6.43 11.93
N CYS A 68 -2.42 -5.78 12.97
CA CYS A 68 -2.19 -4.37 13.25
C CYS A 68 -1.00 -4.18 14.19
N MET A 69 0.08 -3.55 13.73
CA MET A 69 1.25 -3.28 14.57
C MET A 69 1.72 -1.83 14.42
N ALA A 70 1.39 -0.99 15.41
CA ALA A 70 1.92 0.37 15.49
C ALA A 70 3.06 0.50 16.51
N ILE A 71 4.06 -0.37 16.37
CA ILE A 71 5.28 -0.38 17.16
C ILE A 71 6.44 -0.32 16.17
N THR A 72 7.43 0.52 16.46
CA THR A 72 8.64 0.69 15.66
C THR A 72 9.89 0.57 16.53
N ASN A 73 11.02 0.30 15.88
CA ASN A 73 12.35 0.35 16.46
C ASN A 73 12.80 1.81 16.53
N LYS A 74 12.46 2.45 17.64
CA LYS A 74 12.62 3.91 17.81
C LYS A 74 14.05 4.37 17.50
N GLY A 75 14.17 5.35 16.60
CA GLY A 75 15.43 5.94 16.18
C GLY A 75 16.19 5.14 15.12
N VAL A 76 15.69 3.97 14.70
CA VAL A 76 16.30 3.15 13.65
C VAL A 76 15.56 3.37 12.33
N SER A 77 16.26 3.91 11.33
CA SER A 77 15.70 4.17 10.01
C SER A 77 15.38 2.87 9.26
N GLY A 78 14.20 2.82 8.63
CA GLY A 78 13.81 1.74 7.71
C GLY A 78 14.44 1.83 6.32
N ALA A 79 15.42 2.72 6.08
CA ALA A 79 16.04 2.88 4.77
C ALA A 79 16.67 1.60 4.19
N HIS A 80 16.96 0.61 5.05
CA HIS A 80 17.49 -0.69 4.68
C HIS A 80 16.62 -1.82 5.25
N PRO A 81 16.50 -2.96 4.55
CA PRO A 81 15.88 -4.16 5.12
C PRO A 81 16.58 -4.55 6.42
N SER A 82 15.79 -4.85 7.46
CA SER A 82 16.26 -5.35 8.75
C SER A 82 15.85 -6.81 8.93
N THR A 83 16.38 -7.47 9.96
CA THR A 83 15.89 -8.79 10.37
C THR A 83 14.41 -8.75 10.77
N TRP A 84 13.93 -7.63 11.33
CA TRP A 84 12.55 -7.46 11.71
C TRP A 84 11.63 -7.29 10.50
N SER A 85 11.97 -6.41 9.56
CA SER A 85 11.19 -6.21 8.34
C SER A 85 11.17 -7.47 7.47
N ALA A 86 12.29 -8.20 7.40
CA ALA A 86 12.35 -9.48 6.68
C ALA A 86 11.51 -10.56 7.36
N ALA A 87 11.49 -10.63 8.69
CA ALA A 87 10.63 -11.58 9.41
C ALA A 87 9.14 -11.30 9.18
N ILE A 88 8.76 -10.02 9.07
CA ILE A 88 7.39 -9.62 8.68
C ILE A 88 7.10 -9.99 7.23
N ASP A 89 8.05 -9.76 6.30
CA ASP A 89 7.88 -10.16 4.90
C ASP A 89 7.72 -11.67 4.75
N GLN A 90 8.48 -12.48 5.50
CA GLN A 90 8.31 -13.94 5.58
C GLN A 90 6.93 -14.33 6.12
N ALA A 91 6.52 -13.73 7.25
CA ALA A 91 5.21 -13.98 7.82
C ALA A 91 4.09 -13.64 6.84
N ALA A 92 4.21 -12.50 6.15
CA ALA A 92 3.25 -12.06 5.15
C ALA A 92 3.19 -13.02 3.96
N ALA A 93 4.34 -13.51 3.49
CA ALA A 93 4.44 -14.44 2.37
C ALA A 93 4.04 -15.89 2.71
N GLY A 94 3.81 -16.22 3.98
CA GLY A 94 3.56 -17.62 4.40
C GLY A 94 4.83 -18.47 4.37
N THR A 95 5.99 -17.88 4.66
CA THR A 95 7.30 -18.54 4.60
C THR A 95 8.07 -18.48 5.92
N MET A 96 7.37 -18.41 7.05
CA MET A 96 8.03 -18.49 8.36
C MET A 96 8.68 -19.86 8.57
N VAL A 97 9.65 -19.91 9.49
CA VAL A 97 10.18 -21.19 9.94
C VAL A 97 9.05 -21.98 10.62
N GLY A 98 8.68 -23.12 10.02
CA GLY A 98 7.58 -23.96 10.49
C GLY A 98 6.26 -23.77 9.74
N ASP A 99 6.18 -22.83 8.80
CA ASP A 99 5.08 -22.80 7.81
C ASP A 99 5.27 -23.98 6.83
N ASP A 100 4.18 -24.73 6.59
CA ASP A 100 4.14 -25.77 5.56
C ASP A 100 4.07 -25.16 4.15
N ASP A 101 4.36 -25.96 3.12
CA ASP A 101 4.16 -25.54 1.73
C ASP A 101 2.67 -25.21 1.51
N GLY A 102 2.38 -23.94 1.19
CA GLY A 102 1.01 -23.44 1.02
C GLY A 102 0.40 -22.82 2.29
N ALA A 103 1.20 -22.52 3.31
CA ALA A 103 0.74 -21.75 4.47
C ALA A 103 0.06 -20.43 4.06
N PRO A 104 -0.95 -19.98 4.82
CA PRO A 104 -1.71 -18.79 4.48
C PRO A 104 -0.83 -17.55 4.51
N GLN A 105 -0.97 -16.71 3.50
CA GLN A 105 -0.40 -15.38 3.50
C GLN A 105 -1.10 -14.48 4.52
N ARG A 106 -0.40 -13.46 4.99
CA ARG A 106 -0.83 -12.61 6.11
C ARG A 106 -0.72 -11.14 5.75
N LEU A 107 -1.79 -10.37 5.97
CA LEU A 107 -1.74 -8.91 5.78
C LEU A 107 -1.33 -8.23 7.09
N PHE A 108 -0.18 -7.56 7.07
CA PHE A 108 0.28 -6.67 8.13
C PHE A 108 -0.03 -5.22 7.79
N VAL A 109 -0.49 -4.47 8.79
CA VAL A 109 -0.66 -3.01 8.74
C VAL A 109 0.29 -2.39 9.77
N LEU A 110 1.26 -1.61 9.28
CA LEU A 110 2.36 -1.05 10.08
C LEU A 110 2.28 0.48 10.16
N SER A 111 2.85 1.07 11.19
CA SER A 111 3.05 2.53 11.27
C SER A 111 4.40 2.97 10.70
N THR A 112 4.50 4.22 10.25
CA THR A 112 5.80 4.83 9.87
C THR A 112 6.66 5.27 11.07
N GLY A 113 6.11 5.24 12.28
CA GLY A 113 6.71 5.82 13.49
C GLY A 113 6.40 7.31 13.65
N ASN A 114 6.70 7.85 14.83
CA ASN A 114 6.30 9.21 15.21
C ASN A 114 7.49 10.17 15.24
N THR A 115 7.30 11.40 14.78
CA THR A 115 8.27 12.50 14.97
C THR A 115 8.54 12.75 16.46
N ALA A 116 9.63 13.44 16.77
CA ALA A 116 9.92 13.79 18.16
C ALA A 116 8.84 14.75 18.71
N PRO A 117 8.36 14.57 19.96
CA PRO A 117 7.32 15.40 20.56
C PRO A 117 7.87 16.75 21.04
N VAL A 118 8.35 17.55 20.09
CA VAL A 118 8.99 18.84 20.37
C VAL A 118 7.96 19.85 20.85
N MET A 119 8.15 20.45 22.02
CA MET A 119 7.23 21.46 22.56
C MET A 119 7.57 22.91 22.18
N ARG A 120 8.78 23.17 21.67
CA ARG A 120 9.24 24.51 21.31
C ARG A 120 9.31 24.66 19.80
N MET A 121 8.68 25.69 19.24
CA MET A 121 8.68 25.95 17.80
C MET A 121 10.10 26.04 17.22
N ALA A 122 11.03 26.67 17.94
CA ALA A 122 12.44 26.81 17.51
C ALA A 122 13.19 25.48 17.35
N LYS A 123 12.68 24.38 17.88
CA LYS A 123 13.25 23.03 17.75
C LYS A 123 12.52 22.16 16.72
N LEU A 124 11.44 22.67 16.13
CA LEU A 124 10.69 21.96 15.10
C LEU A 124 11.54 21.88 13.84
N ILE A 125 11.72 20.66 13.32
CA ILE A 125 12.33 20.39 12.01
C ILE A 125 11.28 19.75 11.10
N GLY A 126 11.51 19.82 9.79
CA GLY A 126 10.58 19.24 8.82
C GLY A 126 10.43 17.73 8.96
N GLN A 127 9.25 17.21 8.66
CA GLN A 127 8.94 15.78 8.78
C GLN A 127 9.85 14.90 7.91
N ASP A 128 10.34 15.42 6.78
CA ASP A 128 11.29 14.69 5.92
C ASP A 128 12.67 14.47 6.56
N SER A 129 13.00 15.21 7.63
CA SER A 129 14.20 14.98 8.44
C SER A 129 14.02 13.82 9.43
N TYR A 130 12.80 13.29 9.58
CA TYR A 130 12.52 12.10 10.36
C TYR A 130 12.27 10.91 9.42
N PRO A 131 13.27 10.07 9.15
CA PRO A 131 13.06 8.88 8.32
C PRO A 131 12.07 7.95 9.01
N ALA A 132 11.17 7.35 8.22
CA ALA A 132 10.28 6.30 8.68
C ALA A 132 11.10 5.17 9.34
N GLU A 133 10.55 4.60 10.41
CA GLU A 133 11.30 3.71 11.30
C GLU A 133 11.14 2.25 10.93
N ASP A 134 12.15 1.45 11.23
CA ASP A 134 12.06 -0.01 11.19
C ASP A 134 10.89 -0.52 12.06
N PRO A 135 10.01 -1.42 11.59
CA PRO A 135 10.07 -2.21 10.35
C PRO A 135 9.14 -1.72 9.22
N SER A 136 8.84 -0.41 9.17
CA SER A 136 7.88 0.17 8.21
C SER A 136 8.27 -0.02 6.73
N GLN A 137 9.49 -0.47 6.46
CA GLN A 137 10.05 -0.75 5.14
C GLN A 137 9.74 -2.15 4.60
N SER A 138 9.11 -3.03 5.38
CA SER A 138 8.65 -4.35 4.91
C SER A 138 7.92 -4.23 3.57
N TRP A 139 8.32 -5.04 2.60
CA TRP A 139 7.83 -4.95 1.23
C TRP A 139 6.41 -5.48 1.09
N ASN A 140 6.01 -6.45 1.90
CA ASN A 140 4.71 -7.11 1.85
C ASN A 140 3.67 -6.40 2.73
N ALA A 141 4.08 -5.80 3.84
CA ALA A 141 3.18 -5.08 4.73
C ALA A 141 2.65 -3.78 4.11
N LEU A 142 1.44 -3.39 4.52
CA LEU A 142 0.85 -2.08 4.24
C LEU A 142 1.26 -1.08 5.32
N THR A 143 2.04 -0.06 4.97
CA THR A 143 2.51 0.94 5.92
C THR A 143 1.66 2.20 5.86
N ILE A 144 1.23 2.67 7.03
CA ILE A 144 0.34 3.81 7.20
C ILE A 144 1.10 4.98 7.84
N GLY A 145 1.11 6.11 7.14
CA GLY A 145 1.53 7.40 7.68
C GLY A 145 0.34 8.22 8.18
N GLY A 146 0.64 9.46 8.60
CA GLY A 146 -0.36 10.36 9.17
C GLY A 146 -0.60 11.61 8.32
N TYR A 147 -1.85 11.90 8.00
CA TYR A 147 -2.31 13.23 7.55
C TYR A 147 -3.28 13.81 8.59
N THR A 148 -3.74 15.04 8.40
CA THR A 148 -4.77 15.61 9.29
C THR A 148 -5.76 16.53 8.59
N ASP A 149 -7.04 16.39 8.96
CA ASP A 149 -8.15 17.29 8.63
C ASP A 149 -8.58 18.14 9.84
N PHE A 150 -8.08 17.85 11.04
CA PHE A 150 -8.35 18.67 12.22
C PHE A 150 -7.76 20.08 12.06
N SER A 151 -8.62 21.07 12.24
CA SER A 151 -8.36 22.48 11.93
C SER A 151 -8.73 23.46 13.03
N ALA A 152 -9.31 22.99 14.14
CA ALA A 152 -9.80 23.85 15.21
C ALA A 152 -9.29 23.37 16.57
N VAL A 153 -8.78 24.32 17.36
CA VAL A 153 -8.49 24.12 18.77
C VAL A 153 -9.71 24.55 19.57
N THR A 154 -10.34 23.63 20.28
CA THR A 154 -11.56 23.91 21.08
C THR A 154 -11.40 23.53 22.55
N ASP A 155 -10.19 23.14 22.97
CA ASP A 155 -9.86 22.85 24.36
C ASP A 155 -9.96 24.12 25.24
N PRO A 156 -10.61 24.04 26.41
CA PRO A 156 -10.70 25.18 27.33
C PRO A 156 -9.32 25.72 27.74
N GLY A 157 -9.13 27.03 27.61
CA GLY A 157 -7.87 27.73 27.88
C GLY A 157 -6.88 27.77 26.71
N TYR A 158 -7.26 27.24 25.55
CA TYR A 158 -6.47 27.26 24.31
C TYR A 158 -7.23 27.90 23.14
N GLU A 159 -8.25 28.72 23.42
CA GLU A 159 -9.18 29.25 22.41
C GLU A 159 -8.50 30.18 21.38
N ASP A 160 -7.36 30.78 21.73
CA ASP A 160 -6.55 31.64 20.85
C ASP A 160 -5.42 30.89 20.13
N TRP A 161 -5.31 29.57 20.33
CA TRP A 161 -4.32 28.73 19.65
C TRP A 161 -4.80 28.34 18.25
N SER A 162 -3.83 28.04 17.39
CA SER A 162 -4.07 27.64 15.99
C SER A 162 -3.46 26.27 15.70
N THR A 163 -3.85 25.61 14.60
CA THR A 163 -3.24 24.33 14.23
C THR A 163 -1.87 24.51 13.57
N LEU A 164 -1.00 23.51 13.76
CA LEU A 164 0.35 23.48 13.20
C LEU A 164 0.33 23.12 11.71
N ALA A 165 -0.41 22.07 11.34
CA ALA A 165 -0.64 21.67 9.97
C ALA A 165 -2.01 22.18 9.49
N LYS A 166 -2.12 22.45 8.18
CA LYS A 166 -3.41 22.78 7.55
C LYS A 166 -4.20 21.51 7.21
N VAL A 167 -5.48 21.68 6.95
CA VAL A 167 -6.37 20.61 6.46
C VAL A 167 -5.78 19.93 5.24
N GLY A 168 -5.73 18.61 5.26
CA GLY A 168 -5.21 17.77 4.20
C GLY A 168 -3.69 17.72 4.09
N GLU A 169 -2.94 18.36 5.00
CA GLU A 169 -1.47 18.28 5.06
C GLU A 169 -1.00 17.03 5.80
N LEU A 170 0.31 16.75 5.71
CA LEU A 170 0.94 15.72 6.51
C LEU A 170 0.80 16.08 8.00
N SER A 171 0.37 15.11 8.82
CA SER A 171 0.28 15.31 10.26
C SER A 171 1.65 15.64 10.83
N PRO A 172 1.76 16.56 11.81
CA PRO A 172 3.01 16.85 12.50
C PRO A 172 3.64 15.63 13.18
N HIS A 173 2.85 14.58 13.42
CA HIS A 173 3.29 13.33 14.03
C HIS A 173 3.94 12.37 13.04
N SER A 174 3.69 12.51 11.74
CA SER A 174 4.11 11.52 10.74
C SER A 174 5.57 11.68 10.32
N ARG A 175 6.21 10.53 10.10
CA ARG A 175 7.51 10.41 9.43
C ARG A 175 7.35 10.12 7.94
N THR A 176 8.42 10.29 7.16
CA THR A 176 8.40 10.08 5.71
C THR A 176 9.57 9.21 5.25
N SER A 177 9.49 8.67 4.03
CA SER A 177 10.61 7.96 3.40
C SER A 177 11.35 8.80 2.36
N VAL A 178 11.14 10.12 2.33
CA VAL A 178 11.68 11.01 1.27
C VAL A 178 13.19 10.88 1.11
N GLY A 179 13.93 10.71 2.22
CA GLY A 179 15.38 10.52 2.21
C GLY A 179 15.86 9.11 1.83
N TRP A 180 14.96 8.15 1.58
CA TRP A 180 15.36 6.79 1.21
C TRP A 180 15.73 6.69 -0.27
N LEU A 181 16.67 5.80 -0.59
CA LEU A 181 17.17 5.64 -1.95
C LEU A 181 16.13 4.95 -2.85
N HIS A 182 15.64 5.67 -3.87
CA HIS A 182 14.57 5.20 -4.76
C HIS A 182 14.87 3.88 -5.50
N SER A 183 16.13 3.67 -5.90
CA SER A 183 16.53 2.45 -6.61
C SER A 183 16.61 1.20 -5.71
N ARG A 184 16.44 1.35 -4.38
CA ARG A 184 16.65 0.27 -3.41
C ARG A 184 15.52 0.07 -2.41
N SER A 185 14.58 1.01 -2.32
CA SER A 185 13.56 1.02 -1.27
C SER A 185 12.17 1.24 -1.86
N PRO A 186 11.15 0.48 -1.40
CA PRO A 186 9.77 0.66 -1.83
C PRO A 186 9.26 2.06 -1.45
N PHE A 187 8.14 2.46 -2.06
CA PHE A 187 7.41 3.64 -1.63
C PHE A 187 6.75 3.39 -0.27
N LYS A 188 7.10 4.21 0.73
CA LYS A 188 6.53 4.17 2.08
C LYS A 188 6.24 5.59 2.59
N PRO A 189 5.18 5.82 3.37
CA PRO A 189 4.05 4.90 3.55
C PRO A 189 3.32 4.64 2.24
N GLU A 190 2.55 3.56 2.16
CA GLU A 190 1.64 3.35 1.03
C GLU A 190 0.38 4.21 1.12
N LEU A 191 -0.08 4.51 2.34
CA LEU A 191 -1.31 5.25 2.58
C LEU A 191 -1.14 6.18 3.77
N VAL A 192 -1.95 7.23 3.85
CA VAL A 192 -2.03 8.11 5.02
C VAL A 192 -3.46 8.14 5.55
N LEU A 193 -3.60 8.15 6.87
CA LEU A 193 -4.89 8.28 7.57
C LEU A 193 -4.78 9.33 8.69
N GLU A 194 -5.91 9.78 9.23
CA GLU A 194 -5.94 10.83 10.26
C GLU A 194 -5.07 10.43 11.45
N ALA A 195 -4.10 11.27 11.78
CA ALA A 195 -3.10 11.03 12.82
C ALA A 195 -3.08 12.15 13.87
N GLY A 196 -4.10 13.00 13.87
CA GLY A 196 -4.16 14.17 14.71
C GLY A 196 -3.29 15.31 14.22
N ASN A 197 -3.47 16.46 14.86
CA ASN A 197 -2.72 17.67 14.64
C ASN A 197 -2.10 18.17 15.95
N ARG A 198 -1.34 19.26 15.88
CA ARG A 198 -0.77 19.91 17.06
C ARG A 198 -1.19 21.37 17.10
N ALA A 199 -1.39 21.90 18.29
CA ALA A 199 -1.73 23.30 18.51
C ALA A 199 -0.47 24.14 18.63
N VAL A 200 -0.52 25.37 18.14
CA VAL A 200 0.54 26.38 18.16
C VAL A 200 0.03 27.60 18.91
N SER A 201 0.83 28.08 19.86
CA SER A 201 0.50 29.25 20.65
C SER A 201 0.36 30.52 19.79
N PRO A 202 -0.38 31.55 20.25
CA PRO A 202 -0.50 32.84 19.55
C PRO A 202 0.87 33.49 19.26
N ALA A 203 1.81 33.40 20.20
CA ALA A 203 3.17 33.90 20.05
C ALA A 203 4.07 33.00 19.16
N ARG A 204 3.55 31.86 18.70
CA ARG A 204 4.24 30.84 17.89
C ARG A 204 5.56 30.35 18.48
N ASN A 205 5.67 30.32 19.80
CA ASN A 205 6.83 29.82 20.53
C ASN A 205 6.65 28.37 21.00
N ASP A 206 5.41 27.95 21.24
CA ASP A 206 5.08 26.67 21.88
C ASP A 206 4.16 25.84 20.98
N ILE A 207 4.34 24.52 21.08
CA ILE A 207 3.57 23.52 20.34
C ILE A 207 3.09 22.46 21.32
N LEU A 208 1.79 22.18 21.34
CA LEU A 208 1.17 21.19 22.21
C LEU A 208 0.32 20.21 21.41
N THR A 209 0.06 19.05 22.00
CA THR A 209 -1.01 18.16 21.56
C THR A 209 -2.17 18.38 22.52
N VAL A 210 -3.36 18.61 21.97
CA VAL A 210 -4.59 18.94 22.69
C VAL A 210 -5.71 18.05 22.17
N ASP A 211 -6.74 17.80 22.99
CA ASP A 211 -7.68 16.71 22.74
C ASP A 211 -8.56 16.98 21.51
N SER A 212 -8.88 18.24 21.21
CA SER A 212 -9.65 18.60 20.01
C SER A 212 -8.93 18.32 18.69
N LEU A 213 -7.63 18.02 18.75
CA LEU A 213 -6.79 17.67 17.60
C LEU A 213 -6.40 16.19 17.60
N CYS A 214 -7.08 15.36 18.38
CA CYS A 214 -6.89 13.91 18.46
C CYS A 214 -8.16 13.17 18.02
N LEU A 215 -8.03 11.91 17.63
CA LEU A 215 -9.19 11.03 17.45
C LEU A 215 -9.70 10.56 18.82
N LEU A 216 -10.96 10.13 18.90
CA LEU A 216 -11.53 9.59 20.13
C LEU A 216 -11.53 8.06 20.12
N SER A 217 -10.92 7.44 21.14
CA SER A 217 -10.83 5.99 21.32
C SER A 217 -11.38 5.55 22.67
N THR A 218 -11.63 4.25 22.83
CA THR A 218 -11.91 3.64 24.14
C THR A 218 -10.69 3.69 25.06
N GLY A 219 -10.89 4.06 26.32
CA GLY A 219 -9.90 4.04 27.39
C GLY A 219 -9.81 2.69 28.10
N ARG A 220 -8.67 2.45 28.77
CA ARG A 220 -8.43 1.23 29.56
C ARG A 220 -9.20 1.18 30.88
N ASP A 221 -9.57 2.34 31.41
CA ASP A 221 -10.22 2.51 32.71
C ASP A 221 -11.69 2.91 32.47
N VAL A 222 -12.53 1.90 32.25
CA VAL A 222 -13.93 2.09 31.84
C VAL A 222 -14.74 2.86 32.90
N GLY A 223 -14.40 2.73 34.19
CA GLY A 223 -15.14 3.37 35.28
C GLY A 223 -14.86 4.86 35.42
N ARG A 224 -13.66 5.32 35.06
CA ARG A 224 -13.24 6.72 35.25
C ARG A 224 -13.01 7.48 33.95
N LEU A 225 -12.37 6.84 32.97
CA LEU A 225 -11.99 7.45 31.70
C LEU A 225 -12.27 6.47 30.55
N PRO A 226 -13.57 6.21 30.25
CA PRO A 226 -13.98 5.24 29.24
C PRO A 226 -13.61 5.67 27.82
N LEU A 227 -13.38 6.97 27.60
CA LEU A 227 -12.99 7.55 26.33
C LEU A 227 -11.72 8.38 26.52
N VAL A 228 -10.80 8.28 25.57
CA VAL A 228 -9.50 8.96 25.59
C VAL A 228 -9.14 9.50 24.21
N PRO A 229 -8.43 10.64 24.14
CA PRO A 229 -7.78 11.07 22.92
C PRO A 229 -6.75 10.01 22.45
N PHE A 230 -6.63 9.83 21.15
CA PHE A 230 -5.69 8.93 20.52
C PHE A 230 -5.20 9.52 19.20
N ASP A 231 -3.89 9.55 19.00
CA ASP A 231 -3.28 10.31 17.92
C ASP A 231 -2.12 9.56 17.25
N ALA A 232 -1.42 10.31 16.42
CA ALA A 232 -0.22 9.96 15.70
C ALA A 232 -0.41 8.76 14.76
N THR A 233 0.70 8.23 14.27
CA THR A 233 0.66 7.12 13.30
C THR A 233 0.07 5.84 13.88
N SER A 234 -0.06 5.74 15.21
CA SER A 234 -0.76 4.65 15.88
C SER A 234 -2.27 4.70 15.69
N ALA A 235 -2.88 5.90 15.73
CA ALA A 235 -4.29 6.08 15.38
C ALA A 235 -4.53 5.79 13.90
N ALA A 236 -3.70 6.34 13.01
CA ALA A 236 -3.77 6.09 11.57
C ALA A 236 -3.66 4.59 11.23
N THR A 237 -2.70 3.88 11.84
CA THR A 237 -2.50 2.43 11.62
C THR A 237 -3.71 1.61 12.09
N ALA A 238 -4.31 1.96 13.23
CA ALA A 238 -5.51 1.29 13.72
C ALA A 238 -6.71 1.50 12.78
N GLN A 239 -6.87 2.70 12.19
CA GLN A 239 -7.87 2.96 11.17
C GLN A 239 -7.61 2.15 9.90
N GLY A 240 -6.36 2.04 9.46
CA GLY A 240 -5.98 1.23 8.30
C GLY A 240 -6.32 -0.25 8.52
N ALA A 241 -5.97 -0.79 9.67
CA ALA A 241 -6.31 -2.16 10.05
C ALA A 241 -7.82 -2.38 10.13
N ARG A 242 -8.59 -1.39 10.59
CA ARG A 242 -10.05 -1.43 10.58
C ARG A 242 -10.61 -1.54 9.17
N ILE A 243 -10.12 -0.73 8.23
CA ILE A 243 -10.57 -0.79 6.82
C ILE A 243 -10.27 -2.17 6.24
N ALA A 244 -9.05 -2.67 6.41
CA ALA A 244 -8.65 -4.01 5.96
C ALA A 244 -9.55 -5.12 6.57
N ALA A 245 -9.80 -5.06 7.88
CA ALA A 245 -10.62 -6.07 8.57
C ALA A 245 -12.09 -6.04 8.13
N ARG A 246 -12.63 -4.86 7.81
CA ARG A 246 -13.98 -4.74 7.25
C ARG A 246 -14.06 -5.29 5.83
N ILE A 247 -13.06 -5.01 4.98
CA ILE A 247 -13.01 -5.58 3.62
C ILE A 247 -12.94 -7.10 3.72
N ALA A 248 -12.08 -7.65 4.58
CA ALA A 248 -11.98 -9.09 4.81
C ALA A 248 -13.28 -9.71 5.35
N ALA A 249 -14.02 -9.00 6.20
CA ALA A 249 -15.28 -9.48 6.74
C ALA A 249 -16.41 -9.47 5.69
N ASP A 250 -16.39 -8.50 4.78
CA ASP A 250 -17.37 -8.39 3.69
C ASP A 250 -17.03 -9.32 2.51
N HIS A 251 -15.74 -9.65 2.32
CA HIS A 251 -15.21 -10.55 1.28
C HIS A 251 -14.19 -11.55 1.84
N PRO A 252 -14.64 -12.63 2.50
CA PRO A 252 -13.75 -13.65 3.07
C PRO A 252 -12.90 -14.41 2.05
N GLU A 253 -13.29 -14.37 0.77
CA GLU A 253 -12.60 -14.99 -0.37
C GLU A 253 -11.41 -14.18 -0.90
N TYR A 254 -11.23 -12.93 -0.45
CA TYR A 254 -10.12 -12.09 -0.90
C TYR A 254 -8.82 -12.46 -0.18
N TRP A 255 -7.79 -12.63 -1.00
CA TRP A 255 -6.43 -12.82 -0.53
C TRP A 255 -5.89 -11.53 0.12
N PRO A 256 -4.92 -11.64 1.04
CA PRO A 256 -4.20 -10.51 1.63
C PRO A 256 -3.73 -9.47 0.61
N GLU A 257 -3.23 -9.90 -0.55
CA GLU A 257 -2.74 -9.02 -1.60
C GLU A 257 -3.86 -8.24 -2.26
N MET A 258 -5.06 -8.83 -2.40
CA MET A 258 -6.25 -8.18 -2.92
C MET A 258 -6.76 -7.12 -1.96
N ILE A 259 -6.84 -7.41 -0.66
CA ILE A 259 -7.22 -6.43 0.35
C ILE A 259 -6.24 -5.25 0.33
N ARG A 260 -4.92 -5.54 0.30
CA ARG A 260 -3.89 -4.50 0.17
C ARG A 260 -4.05 -3.68 -1.12
N ALA A 261 -4.34 -4.34 -2.25
CA ALA A 261 -4.56 -3.68 -3.53
C ALA A 261 -5.78 -2.74 -3.47
N LEU A 262 -6.93 -3.21 -2.98
CA LEU A 262 -8.16 -2.40 -2.86
C LEU A 262 -7.95 -1.16 -2.01
N MET A 263 -7.29 -1.31 -0.86
CA MET A 263 -6.99 -0.19 0.03
C MET A 263 -6.15 0.88 -0.69
N VAL A 264 -5.06 0.48 -1.33
CA VAL A 264 -4.17 1.38 -2.08
C VAL A 264 -4.90 2.00 -3.28
N HIS A 265 -5.70 1.19 -3.98
CA HIS A 265 -6.47 1.59 -5.13
C HIS A 265 -7.57 2.61 -4.76
N SER A 266 -8.17 2.51 -3.59
CA SER A 266 -9.15 3.46 -3.06
C SER A 266 -8.55 4.82 -2.64
N GLY A 267 -7.22 4.88 -2.54
CA GLY A 267 -6.47 6.06 -2.13
C GLY A 267 -6.71 7.26 -3.04
N GLU A 268 -7.14 8.36 -2.45
CA GLU A 268 -7.31 9.66 -3.12
C GLU A 268 -6.46 10.71 -2.41
N TYR A 269 -5.80 11.56 -3.18
CA TYR A 269 -5.05 12.68 -2.61
C TYR A 269 -6.00 13.73 -2.04
N THR A 270 -5.62 14.39 -0.95
CA THR A 270 -6.33 15.59 -0.47
C THR A 270 -6.12 16.74 -1.44
N GLU A 271 -6.86 17.84 -1.28
CA GLU A 271 -6.68 19.01 -2.13
C GLU A 271 -5.27 19.61 -2.03
N HIS A 272 -4.71 19.62 -0.81
CA HIS A 272 -3.34 20.03 -0.58
C HIS A 272 -2.35 19.12 -1.32
N MET A 273 -2.52 17.80 -1.21
CA MET A 273 -1.65 16.83 -1.88
C MET A 273 -1.73 16.97 -3.41
N ARG A 274 -2.94 17.09 -3.98
CA ARG A 274 -3.14 17.33 -5.42
C ARG A 274 -2.41 18.58 -5.91
N SER A 275 -2.54 19.68 -5.15
CA SER A 275 -1.84 20.93 -5.44
C SER A 275 -0.32 20.75 -5.43
N ALA A 276 0.21 19.97 -4.48
CA ALA A 276 1.63 19.65 -4.42
C ALA A 276 2.10 18.83 -5.64
N PHE A 277 1.32 17.84 -6.09
CA PHE A 277 1.62 17.09 -7.32
C PHE A 277 1.55 17.96 -8.58
N ALA A 278 0.56 18.84 -8.68
CA ALA A 278 0.41 19.76 -9.82
C ALA A 278 1.59 20.74 -9.93
N ALA A 279 2.19 21.13 -8.80
CA ALA A 279 3.36 21.99 -8.75
C ALA A 279 4.66 21.28 -9.20
N GLN A 280 4.67 19.95 -9.38
CA GLN A 280 5.84 19.18 -9.79
C GLN A 280 5.69 18.65 -11.22
N PRO A 281 6.38 19.25 -12.21
CA PRO A 281 6.27 18.84 -13.60
C PRO A 281 7.04 17.55 -13.92
N GLY A 282 8.08 17.22 -13.15
CA GLY A 282 8.92 16.05 -13.39
C GLY A 282 8.46 14.81 -12.60
N LEU A 283 8.59 13.64 -13.24
CA LEU A 283 8.18 12.35 -12.66
C LEU A 283 8.98 12.00 -11.39
N ARG A 284 10.28 12.29 -11.37
CA ARG A 284 11.16 11.94 -10.25
C ARG A 284 10.87 12.79 -9.01
N GLU A 285 10.49 14.03 -9.20
CA GLU A 285 10.10 14.96 -8.13
C GLU A 285 8.80 14.49 -7.46
N ARG A 286 7.87 13.91 -8.24
CA ARG A 286 6.65 13.30 -7.71
C ARG A 286 6.91 12.08 -6.82
N TYR A 287 8.05 11.39 -6.98
CA TYR A 287 8.42 10.28 -6.09
C TYR A 287 8.59 10.76 -4.64
N ALA A 288 9.12 11.96 -4.42
CA ALA A 288 9.21 12.53 -3.08
C ALA A 288 7.82 12.78 -2.47
N LEU A 289 6.82 13.14 -3.28
CA LEU A 289 5.46 13.32 -2.80
C LEU A 289 4.81 11.99 -2.42
N VAL A 290 5.00 10.93 -3.23
CA VAL A 290 4.54 9.58 -2.85
C VAL A 290 5.25 9.09 -1.57
N ARG A 291 6.55 9.37 -1.41
CA ARG A 291 7.30 9.05 -0.18
C ARG A 291 6.87 9.84 1.06
N ARG A 292 6.05 10.89 0.86
CA ARG A 292 5.47 11.72 1.92
C ARG A 292 4.03 11.33 2.24
N PHE A 293 3.21 11.15 1.20
CA PHE A 293 1.76 11.00 1.31
C PHE A 293 1.24 9.61 0.92
N GLY A 294 2.12 8.70 0.50
CA GLY A 294 1.74 7.45 -0.13
C GLY A 294 0.91 7.68 -1.39
N TYR A 295 -0.04 6.76 -1.61
CA TYR A 295 -1.05 6.83 -2.67
C TYR A 295 -2.32 7.57 -2.23
N GLY A 296 -2.23 8.36 -1.14
CA GLY A 296 -3.32 9.18 -0.61
C GLY A 296 -4.08 8.56 0.56
N VAL A 297 -5.30 9.06 0.77
CA VAL A 297 -6.20 8.66 1.85
C VAL A 297 -7.15 7.59 1.34
N PRO A 298 -7.14 6.36 1.91
CA PRO A 298 -8.04 5.30 1.50
C PRO A 298 -9.45 5.58 1.96
N ASP A 299 -10.43 4.99 1.29
CA ASP A 299 -11.83 5.04 1.71
C ASP A 299 -12.44 3.66 1.62
N PHE A 300 -13.19 3.28 2.66
CA PHE A 300 -13.78 1.96 2.74
C PHE A 300 -14.83 1.76 1.66
N GLU A 301 -15.73 2.74 1.48
CA GLU A 301 -16.81 2.62 0.51
C GLU A 301 -16.23 2.52 -0.90
N ARG A 302 -15.24 3.34 -1.29
CA ARG A 302 -14.55 3.20 -2.59
C ARG A 302 -13.85 1.85 -2.76
N ALA A 303 -13.19 1.35 -1.71
CA ALA A 303 -12.51 0.06 -1.75
C ALA A 303 -13.48 -1.11 -1.99
N THR A 304 -14.73 -1.02 -1.54
CA THR A 304 -15.76 -2.05 -1.74
C THR A 304 -16.71 -1.76 -2.93
N ALA A 305 -16.91 -0.50 -3.27
CA ALA A 305 -17.78 -0.03 -4.35
C ALA A 305 -17.16 -0.17 -5.73
N SER A 306 -15.87 -0.50 -5.82
CA SER A 306 -15.16 -0.70 -7.10
C SER A 306 -15.83 -1.77 -7.98
N ALA A 307 -16.67 -2.64 -7.44
CA ALA A 307 -17.48 -3.54 -8.25
C ALA A 307 -18.78 -2.91 -8.79
N ARG A 308 -19.35 -1.89 -8.15
CA ARG A 308 -20.68 -1.35 -8.49
C ARG A 308 -20.67 -0.06 -9.29
N ASP A 309 -19.69 0.83 -9.09
CA ASP A 309 -19.81 2.22 -9.56
C ASP A 309 -18.75 2.64 -10.62
N GLN A 310 -17.79 1.77 -10.95
CA GLN A 310 -16.73 2.05 -11.92
C GLN A 310 -16.49 0.86 -12.83
N VAL A 311 -15.98 1.11 -14.04
CA VAL A 311 -15.44 0.05 -14.89
C VAL A 311 -14.21 -0.50 -14.20
N ALA A 312 -14.37 -1.65 -13.56
CA ALA A 312 -13.31 -2.27 -12.77
C ALA A 312 -12.96 -3.66 -13.27
N LEU A 313 -11.67 -3.89 -13.51
CA LEU A 313 -11.11 -5.23 -13.57
C LEU A 313 -10.53 -5.54 -12.19
N VAL A 314 -11.08 -6.57 -11.56
CA VAL A 314 -10.62 -7.12 -10.28
C VAL A 314 -10.25 -8.57 -10.51
N ALA A 315 -8.98 -8.89 -10.31
CA ALA A 315 -8.46 -10.23 -10.54
C ALA A 315 -7.51 -10.68 -9.42
N GLN A 316 -7.65 -11.95 -9.03
CA GLN A 316 -6.67 -12.69 -8.24
C GLN A 316 -6.19 -13.85 -9.11
N SER A 317 -4.89 -14.06 -9.22
CA SER A 317 -4.34 -15.09 -10.10
C SER A 317 -3.01 -15.61 -9.60
N GLU A 318 -2.68 -16.84 -9.96
CA GLU A 318 -1.39 -17.45 -9.70
C GLU A 318 -0.54 -17.47 -10.98
N ILE A 319 0.67 -16.95 -10.91
CA ILE A 319 1.64 -16.90 -12.01
C ILE A 319 2.85 -17.77 -11.68
N GLN A 320 3.40 -18.48 -12.66
CA GLN A 320 4.71 -19.11 -12.54
C GLN A 320 5.78 -18.19 -13.17
N PRO A 321 6.48 -17.35 -12.38
CA PRO A 321 7.37 -16.33 -12.92
C PRO A 321 8.58 -16.90 -13.67
N PHE A 322 9.07 -18.07 -13.26
CA PHE A 322 10.26 -18.70 -13.80
C PHE A 322 10.04 -20.19 -14.07
N ARG A 323 10.86 -20.77 -14.94
CA ARG A 323 10.88 -22.21 -15.19
C ARG A 323 12.30 -22.72 -15.35
N MET A 324 12.52 -23.96 -14.93
CA MET A 324 13.73 -24.71 -15.23
C MET A 324 13.50 -25.56 -16.48
N GLN A 325 14.25 -25.31 -17.56
CA GLN A 325 14.25 -26.11 -18.77
C GLN A 325 15.67 -26.22 -19.32
N GLY A 326 16.49 -27.07 -18.70
CA GLY A 326 17.95 -27.12 -18.90
C GLY A 326 18.67 -25.90 -18.29
N THR A 327 18.18 -24.69 -18.57
CA THR A 327 18.59 -23.43 -17.97
C THR A 327 17.41 -22.74 -17.27
N ARG A 328 17.72 -21.75 -16.42
CA ARG A 328 16.72 -20.92 -15.73
C ARG A 328 16.19 -19.87 -16.71
N LYS A 329 14.90 -19.91 -17.04
CA LYS A 329 14.24 -18.97 -17.95
C LYS A 329 13.11 -18.23 -17.22
N PHE A 330 12.74 -17.06 -17.73
CA PHE A 330 11.41 -16.49 -17.45
C PHE A 330 10.33 -17.41 -18.02
N ASN A 331 9.13 -17.38 -17.43
CA ASN A 331 8.02 -18.21 -17.89
C ASN A 331 6.77 -17.37 -18.19
N ASP A 332 5.76 -17.40 -17.34
CA ASP A 332 4.44 -16.88 -17.68
C ASP A 332 4.42 -15.36 -17.82
N CYS A 333 3.69 -14.86 -18.81
CA CYS A 333 3.17 -13.50 -18.85
C CYS A 333 1.64 -13.56 -18.92
N HIS A 334 0.96 -12.80 -18.07
CA HIS A 334 -0.50 -12.78 -18.02
C HIS A 334 -1.01 -11.56 -18.76
N TYR A 335 -1.88 -11.76 -19.75
CA TYR A 335 -2.50 -10.70 -20.52
C TYR A 335 -3.98 -10.59 -20.17
N TYR A 336 -4.41 -9.38 -19.85
CA TYR A 336 -5.77 -9.02 -19.51
C TYR A 336 -6.35 -8.14 -20.60
N GLN A 337 -7.53 -8.51 -21.12
CA GLN A 337 -8.38 -7.57 -21.84
C GLN A 337 -9.08 -6.68 -20.82
N LEU A 338 -8.83 -5.38 -20.88
CA LEU A 338 -9.55 -4.40 -20.08
C LEU A 338 -10.99 -4.29 -20.61
N PRO A 339 -12.01 -4.33 -19.73
CA PRO A 339 -13.41 -4.25 -20.13
C PRO A 339 -13.81 -2.80 -20.42
N LEU A 340 -13.17 -2.16 -21.39
CA LEU A 340 -13.38 -0.74 -21.71
C LEU A 340 -14.73 -0.52 -22.42
N PRO A 341 -15.55 0.47 -22.00
CA PRO A 341 -16.82 0.77 -22.66
C PRO A 341 -16.57 1.60 -23.92
N THR A 342 -16.22 0.94 -25.03
CA THR A 342 -15.85 1.58 -26.31
C THR A 342 -16.83 2.68 -26.72
N ALA A 343 -18.14 2.41 -26.71
CA ALA A 343 -19.16 3.39 -27.09
C ALA A 343 -19.18 4.63 -26.18
N VAL A 344 -18.99 4.46 -24.87
CA VAL A 344 -18.94 5.57 -23.90
C VAL A 344 -17.66 6.38 -24.08
N LEU A 345 -16.53 5.71 -24.27
CA LEU A 345 -15.23 6.37 -24.51
C LEU A 345 -15.25 7.18 -25.83
N GLU A 346 -15.90 6.68 -26.87
CA GLU A 346 -16.11 7.40 -28.13
C GLU A 346 -16.95 8.67 -27.93
N GLN A 347 -18.06 8.57 -27.18
CA GLN A 347 -18.93 9.70 -26.86
C GLN A 347 -18.22 10.77 -26.03
N LEU A 348 -17.41 10.36 -25.06
CA LEU A 348 -16.63 11.26 -24.22
C LEU A 348 -15.52 11.98 -25.00
N GLY A 349 -15.02 11.38 -26.10
CA GLY A 349 -14.07 12.00 -26.99
C GLY A 349 -12.82 12.52 -26.26
N ASN A 350 -12.69 13.84 -26.17
CA ASN A 350 -11.54 14.50 -25.55
C ASN A 350 -11.68 14.77 -24.04
N GLU A 351 -12.77 14.36 -23.41
CA GLU A 351 -12.92 14.47 -21.96
C GLU A 351 -11.82 13.69 -21.24
N LEU A 352 -11.26 14.29 -20.19
CA LEU A 352 -10.15 13.71 -19.44
C LEU A 352 -10.67 12.65 -18.47
N ILE A 353 -10.08 11.47 -18.56
CA ILE A 353 -10.35 10.33 -17.69
C ILE A 353 -9.05 9.82 -17.07
N ASP A 354 -9.18 9.20 -15.91
CA ASP A 354 -8.10 8.58 -15.18
C ASP A 354 -8.28 7.05 -15.21
N LEU A 355 -7.24 6.34 -15.66
CA LEU A 355 -7.13 4.88 -15.58
C LEU A 355 -6.13 4.56 -14.45
N LYS A 356 -6.61 4.03 -13.34
CA LYS A 356 -5.76 3.64 -12.20
C LYS A 356 -5.47 2.15 -12.29
N VAL A 357 -4.22 1.75 -12.07
CA VAL A 357 -3.80 0.35 -12.02
C VAL A 357 -3.08 0.10 -10.70
N THR A 358 -3.46 -0.94 -9.97
CA THR A 358 -2.80 -1.39 -8.75
C THR A 358 -2.52 -2.89 -8.84
N LEU A 359 -1.24 -3.25 -8.77
CA LEU A 359 -0.72 -4.61 -8.73
C LEU A 359 -0.12 -4.87 -7.35
N SER A 360 -0.51 -5.97 -6.72
CA SER A 360 -0.08 -6.36 -5.37
C SER A 360 0.27 -7.84 -5.37
N TYR A 361 1.44 -8.20 -4.85
CA TYR A 361 1.90 -9.58 -4.66
C TYR A 361 2.80 -9.66 -3.43
N PHE A 362 3.06 -10.84 -2.86
CA PHE A 362 3.97 -10.97 -1.72
C PHE A 362 5.24 -11.71 -2.09
N VAL A 363 6.40 -11.18 -1.68
CA VAL A 363 7.72 -11.76 -1.96
C VAL A 363 8.26 -12.49 -0.75
N ASP A 364 8.93 -13.61 -0.97
CA ASP A 364 9.72 -14.28 0.07
C ASP A 364 11.09 -13.59 0.16
N PRO A 365 11.42 -12.94 1.28
CA PRO A 365 12.64 -12.16 1.39
C PRO A 365 13.86 -13.05 1.60
N ASN A 366 14.99 -12.66 1.03
CA ASN A 366 16.30 -13.22 1.32
C ASN A 366 17.19 -12.13 1.94
N PRO A 367 17.07 -11.88 3.26
CA PRO A 367 17.88 -10.92 3.96
C PRO A 367 19.31 -11.46 4.06
N GLY A 368 20.13 -11.21 3.05
CA GLY A 368 21.56 -11.49 3.14
C GLY A 368 22.19 -10.76 4.35
N PHE A 369 23.31 -11.27 4.86
CA PHE A 369 24.03 -10.68 6.02
C PHE A 369 24.59 -9.25 5.81
N SER A 370 24.37 -8.61 4.65
CA SER A 370 24.97 -7.32 4.30
C SER A 370 23.93 -6.21 4.20
N ALA A 371 24.25 -5.04 4.77
CA ALA A 371 23.42 -3.83 4.76
C ALA A 371 23.10 -3.27 3.35
N ASN A 372 23.85 -3.70 2.32
CA ASN A 372 23.62 -3.33 0.92
C ASN A 372 22.88 -4.44 0.16
N VAL A 373 21.63 -4.70 0.56
CA VAL A 373 20.80 -5.68 -0.14
C VAL A 373 20.35 -5.09 -1.47
N ASP A 374 20.86 -5.66 -2.56
CA ASP A 374 20.32 -5.46 -3.90
C ASP A 374 18.85 -5.94 -3.92
N PRO A 375 17.88 -5.10 -4.35
CA PRO A 375 16.48 -5.48 -4.50
C PRO A 375 16.25 -6.84 -5.14
N GLN A 376 17.03 -7.20 -6.16
CA GLN A 376 16.92 -8.50 -6.86
C GLN A 376 17.40 -9.68 -6.00
N ARG A 377 18.28 -9.43 -5.04
CA ARG A 377 18.70 -10.42 -4.05
C ARG A 377 17.69 -10.54 -2.92
N TYR A 378 16.98 -9.47 -2.58
CA TYR A 378 15.95 -9.51 -1.53
C TYR A 378 14.71 -10.25 -1.98
N GLN A 379 14.13 -9.88 -3.12
CA GLN A 379 12.86 -10.45 -3.59
C GLN A 379 13.02 -11.84 -4.21
N SER A 380 12.09 -12.75 -3.91
CA SER A 380 11.97 -14.05 -4.56
C SER A 380 11.73 -13.94 -6.05
N TYR A 381 10.76 -13.11 -6.41
CA TYR A 381 10.38 -12.72 -7.76
C TYR A 381 9.87 -11.28 -7.71
N GLY A 382 9.81 -10.61 -8.86
CA GLY A 382 9.07 -9.35 -8.97
C GLY A 382 8.07 -9.43 -10.10
N LEU A 383 7.00 -8.63 -10.03
CA LEU A 383 6.02 -8.48 -11.09
C LEU A 383 5.93 -7.00 -11.50
N ARG A 384 5.69 -6.75 -12.79
CA ARG A 384 5.48 -5.42 -13.36
C ARG A 384 4.27 -5.46 -14.27
N PHE A 385 3.54 -4.35 -14.33
CA PHE A 385 2.50 -4.19 -15.34
C PHE A 385 2.97 -3.29 -16.48
N ASP A 386 2.39 -3.48 -17.65
CA ASP A 386 2.56 -2.61 -18.81
C ASP A 386 1.26 -2.59 -19.61
N LEU A 387 0.89 -1.43 -20.16
CA LEU A 387 -0.35 -1.24 -20.91
C LEU A 387 -0.05 -1.17 -22.41
N ARG A 388 -0.92 -1.68 -23.27
CA ARG A 388 -0.77 -1.47 -24.72
C ARG A 388 -0.81 0.03 -25.06
N ARG A 389 0.08 0.50 -25.94
CA ARG A 389 0.11 1.90 -26.37
C ARG A 389 -0.92 2.17 -27.46
N LYS A 390 -1.28 3.44 -27.65
CA LYS A 390 -2.16 3.85 -28.75
C LYS A 390 -1.49 3.52 -30.10
N GLY A 391 -2.21 2.83 -30.99
CA GLY A 391 -1.71 2.43 -32.31
C GLY A 391 -0.75 1.23 -32.31
N GLU A 392 -0.44 0.65 -31.15
CA GLU A 392 0.35 -0.57 -31.03
C GLU A 392 -0.52 -1.80 -31.26
N THR A 393 -0.12 -2.69 -32.17
CA THR A 393 -0.81 -3.99 -32.36
C THR A 393 -0.56 -4.91 -31.17
N VAL A 394 -1.44 -5.89 -30.95
CA VAL A 394 -1.26 -6.87 -29.86
C VAL A 394 0.06 -7.62 -29.99
N ASP A 395 0.45 -8.01 -31.21
CA ASP A 395 1.72 -8.71 -31.43
C ASP A 395 2.91 -7.81 -31.08
N LEU A 396 2.95 -6.57 -31.58
CA LEU A 396 4.04 -5.63 -31.24
C LEU A 396 4.13 -5.37 -29.74
N PHE A 397 2.97 -5.28 -29.07
CA PHE A 397 2.90 -5.18 -27.61
C PHE A 397 3.54 -6.39 -26.93
N LYS A 398 3.15 -7.61 -27.32
CA LYS A 398 3.73 -8.86 -26.80
C LYS A 398 5.25 -8.89 -27.00
N ARG A 399 5.76 -8.57 -28.20
CA ARG A 399 7.22 -8.48 -28.50
C ARG A 399 7.94 -7.42 -27.65
N ARG A 400 7.28 -6.29 -27.37
CA ARG A 400 7.87 -5.23 -26.55
C ARG A 400 8.02 -5.68 -25.10
N VAL A 401 6.97 -6.25 -24.52
CA VAL A 401 6.92 -6.57 -23.08
C VAL A 401 7.58 -7.90 -22.73
N ASN A 402 7.54 -8.87 -23.64
CA ASN A 402 8.11 -10.20 -23.46
C ASN A 402 9.32 -10.36 -24.38
N ALA A 403 10.51 -10.57 -23.78
CA ALA A 403 11.73 -10.77 -24.55
C ALA A 403 11.73 -12.09 -25.34
N ALA A 404 10.95 -13.09 -24.90
CA ALA A 404 10.82 -14.37 -25.60
C ALA A 404 10.05 -14.26 -26.92
N GLU A 405 9.24 -13.21 -27.07
CA GLU A 405 8.46 -12.93 -28.29
C GLU A 405 9.27 -12.14 -29.34
N ARG A 406 10.55 -11.84 -29.08
CA ARG A 406 11.40 -11.07 -30.01
C ARG A 406 12.15 -11.98 -30.98
N ASP A 407 12.23 -11.54 -32.24
CA ASP A 407 13.05 -12.19 -33.26
C ASP A 407 14.55 -12.18 -32.89
N ASP A 408 15.00 -11.14 -32.16
CA ASP A 408 16.33 -11.08 -31.51
C ASP A 408 16.19 -10.63 -30.04
N PRO A 409 16.40 -11.52 -29.06
CA PRO A 409 16.32 -11.20 -27.63
C PRO A 409 17.35 -10.17 -27.15
N SER A 410 18.44 -9.94 -27.89
CA SER A 410 19.50 -8.99 -27.55
C SER A 410 19.14 -7.52 -27.88
N ILE A 411 18.14 -7.32 -28.75
CA ILE A 411 17.63 -6.00 -29.10
C ILE A 411 16.55 -5.59 -28.08
N GLY A 412 16.78 -4.48 -27.37
CA GLY A 412 15.77 -3.87 -26.50
C GLY A 412 14.52 -3.49 -27.29
N GLY A 413 13.33 -3.79 -26.76
CA GLY A 413 12.07 -3.39 -27.39
C GLY A 413 12.04 -1.88 -27.67
N ALA A 414 11.46 -1.49 -28.81
CA ALA A 414 11.38 -0.08 -29.20
C ALA A 414 10.74 0.76 -28.09
N ARG A 415 11.43 1.83 -27.68
CA ARG A 415 10.89 2.81 -26.74
C ARG A 415 9.83 3.64 -27.46
N HIS A 416 8.57 3.51 -27.04
CA HIS A 416 7.49 4.34 -27.58
C HIS A 416 7.43 5.68 -26.82
N PRO A 417 7.46 6.85 -27.50
CA PRO A 417 7.47 8.16 -26.84
C PRO A 417 6.15 8.53 -26.12
N ASP A 418 5.01 7.98 -26.56
CA ASP A 418 3.65 8.43 -26.22
C ASP A 418 3.06 7.94 -24.88
N ASP A 419 3.87 7.76 -23.84
CA ASP A 419 3.34 7.36 -22.52
C ASP A 419 3.87 8.18 -21.34
N SER A 420 4.02 9.49 -21.57
CA SER A 420 4.34 10.49 -20.55
C SER A 420 3.15 10.89 -19.66
N ARG A 421 1.99 10.25 -19.84
CA ARG A 421 0.73 10.60 -19.16
C ARG A 421 0.45 9.81 -17.89
N TRP A 422 1.37 8.93 -17.51
CA TRP A 422 1.38 8.32 -16.19
C TRP A 422 1.79 9.35 -15.14
N LEU A 423 1.17 9.28 -13.96
CA LEU A 423 1.49 10.16 -12.84
C LEU A 423 2.94 9.96 -12.39
N LEU A 424 3.38 8.70 -12.30
CA LEU A 424 4.71 8.31 -11.81
C LEU A 424 5.60 7.73 -12.93
N GLY A 425 5.01 7.03 -13.88
CA GLY A 425 5.72 6.47 -15.03
C GLY A 425 6.47 5.16 -14.70
N PRO A 426 7.05 4.52 -15.73
CA PRO A 426 7.59 3.15 -15.61
C PRO A 426 8.79 3.03 -14.66
N ASP A 427 9.59 4.09 -14.51
CA ASP A 427 10.78 4.10 -13.63
C ASP A 427 10.41 4.23 -12.14
N SER A 428 9.14 4.53 -11.82
CA SER A 428 8.66 4.57 -10.44
C SER A 428 8.61 3.17 -9.82
N ILE A 429 8.45 2.16 -10.68
CA ILE A 429 8.22 0.76 -10.35
C ILE A 429 9.57 0.04 -10.19
N SER A 430 10.45 0.58 -9.36
CA SER A 430 11.83 0.08 -9.21
C SER A 430 11.92 -1.11 -8.24
N THR A 431 11.22 -1.04 -7.11
CA THR A 431 11.37 -1.96 -5.96
C THR A 431 10.06 -2.11 -5.19
N GLY A 432 9.94 -3.14 -4.35
CA GLY A 432 8.71 -3.44 -3.62
C GLY A 432 7.83 -4.47 -4.30
N SER A 433 6.74 -4.82 -3.61
CA SER A 433 5.78 -5.85 -4.02
C SER A 433 4.37 -5.29 -4.32
N LEU A 434 4.25 -3.96 -4.32
CA LEU A 434 3.04 -3.21 -4.61
C LEU A 434 3.37 -2.09 -5.58
N HIS A 435 2.60 -2.00 -6.66
CA HIS A 435 2.78 -1.01 -7.71
C HIS A 435 1.44 -0.37 -8.02
N CYS A 436 1.35 0.95 -7.89
CA CYS A 436 0.16 1.71 -8.24
C CYS A 436 0.55 2.93 -9.06
N ASP A 437 -0.14 3.15 -10.18
CA ASP A 437 0.03 4.35 -11.00
C ASP A 437 -1.31 4.71 -11.66
N THR A 438 -1.44 5.98 -12.03
CA THR A 438 -2.63 6.52 -12.68
C THR A 438 -2.22 7.15 -14.00
N TRP A 439 -2.82 6.67 -15.08
CA TRP A 439 -2.73 7.30 -16.39
C TRP A 439 -3.86 8.31 -16.55
N SER A 440 -3.56 9.49 -17.09
CA SER A 440 -4.56 10.55 -17.29
C SER A 440 -4.54 11.07 -18.72
N GLY A 441 -5.68 11.07 -19.40
CA GLY A 441 -5.76 11.59 -20.77
C GLY A 441 -7.17 11.57 -21.36
N PRO A 442 -7.31 12.01 -22.63
CA PRO A 442 -8.56 11.93 -23.39
C PRO A 442 -9.15 10.52 -23.41
N ALA A 443 -10.47 10.43 -23.27
CA ALA A 443 -11.18 9.15 -23.27
C ALA A 443 -10.95 8.33 -24.55
N ILE A 444 -10.96 9.00 -25.70
CA ILE A 444 -10.71 8.40 -27.01
C ILE A 444 -9.34 7.71 -27.10
N ASP A 445 -8.35 8.15 -26.31
CA ASP A 445 -7.01 7.57 -26.33
C ASP A 445 -6.93 6.20 -25.65
N LEU A 446 -7.98 5.79 -24.91
CA LEU A 446 -8.07 4.45 -24.32
C LEU A 446 -8.66 3.39 -25.26
N LEU A 447 -9.37 3.76 -26.33
CA LEU A 447 -10.00 2.79 -27.27
C LEU A 447 -9.00 1.78 -27.87
N GLY A 448 -7.75 2.21 -28.03
CA GLY A 448 -6.65 1.37 -28.51
C GLY A 448 -5.75 0.81 -27.42
N ARG A 449 -6.06 1.01 -26.14
CA ARG A 449 -5.23 0.65 -24.96
C ARG A 449 -5.94 -0.36 -24.06
N ASP A 450 -6.40 -1.43 -24.67
CA ASP A 450 -7.32 -2.41 -24.07
C ASP A 450 -6.62 -3.67 -23.54
N ARG A 451 -5.29 -3.79 -23.66
CA ARG A 451 -4.51 -4.93 -23.18
C ARG A 451 -3.55 -4.50 -22.10
N LEU A 452 -3.62 -5.15 -20.94
CA LEU A 452 -2.66 -5.00 -19.85
C LEU A 452 -1.86 -6.31 -19.70
N CYS A 453 -0.55 -6.21 -19.53
CA CYS A 453 0.33 -7.35 -19.31
C CYS A 453 0.90 -7.29 -17.90
N ILE A 454 0.87 -8.42 -17.18
CA ILE A 454 1.65 -8.66 -15.97
C ILE A 454 2.81 -9.58 -16.33
N LYS A 455 4.04 -9.11 -16.06
CA LYS A 455 5.27 -9.82 -16.41
C LYS A 455 6.23 -9.96 -15.25
N PRO A 456 6.96 -11.09 -15.16
CA PRO A 456 7.98 -11.30 -14.16
C PRO A 456 9.23 -10.44 -14.42
N VAL A 457 9.86 -10.01 -13.33
CA VAL A 457 11.22 -9.46 -13.29
C VAL A 457 12.09 -10.28 -12.33
N GLY A 458 13.41 -10.14 -12.44
CA GLY A 458 14.37 -11.00 -11.74
C GLY A 458 14.20 -11.06 -10.22
N GLY A 459 14.66 -12.16 -9.63
CA GLY A 459 14.62 -12.42 -8.19
C GLY A 459 15.40 -13.69 -7.85
N TRP A 460 15.62 -13.95 -6.56
CA TRP A 460 16.50 -15.04 -6.13
C TRP A 460 15.96 -16.44 -6.45
N TRP A 461 14.64 -16.61 -6.66
CA TRP A 461 14.07 -17.87 -7.17
C TRP A 461 14.71 -18.28 -8.49
N ARG A 462 14.95 -17.33 -9.40
CA ARG A 462 15.61 -17.62 -10.69
C ARG A 462 17.11 -17.82 -10.54
N ASP A 463 17.79 -16.91 -9.84
CA ASP A 463 19.24 -16.79 -9.97
C ASP A 463 20.04 -17.74 -9.06
N ARG A 464 19.43 -18.23 -7.97
CA ARG A 464 20.17 -18.96 -6.91
C ARG A 464 19.49 -20.21 -6.39
N ALA A 465 18.25 -20.48 -6.81
CA ALA A 465 17.47 -21.53 -6.22
C ALA A 465 17.61 -22.88 -6.95
N ARG A 466 17.17 -23.93 -6.26
CA ARG A 466 17.06 -25.30 -6.79
C ARG A 466 15.90 -25.39 -7.80
N PRO A 467 15.87 -26.41 -8.69
CA PRO A 467 14.83 -26.54 -9.71
C PRO A 467 13.40 -26.44 -9.18
N GLU A 468 13.13 -26.98 -7.99
CA GLU A 468 11.80 -26.99 -7.36
C GLU A 468 11.36 -25.57 -7.00
N VAL A 469 12.29 -24.73 -6.51
CA VAL A 469 12.02 -23.33 -6.16
C VAL A 469 11.87 -22.47 -7.41
N VAL A 470 12.66 -22.72 -8.46
CA VAL A 470 12.55 -22.02 -9.74
C VAL A 470 11.16 -22.23 -10.36
N ASN A 471 10.60 -23.43 -10.22
CA ASN A 471 9.29 -23.79 -10.78
C ASN A 471 8.10 -23.42 -9.87
N ARG A 472 8.31 -22.68 -8.76
CA ARG A 472 7.21 -22.27 -7.88
C ARG A 472 6.26 -21.29 -8.55
N ARG A 473 4.99 -21.37 -8.17
CA ARG A 473 3.94 -20.41 -8.52
C ARG A 473 3.77 -19.42 -7.38
N ALA A 474 3.23 -18.25 -7.70
CA ALA A 474 2.93 -17.24 -6.70
C ALA A 474 1.66 -16.47 -7.05
N SER A 475 0.96 -16.03 -6.01
CA SER A 475 -0.25 -15.23 -6.10
C SER A 475 0.05 -13.76 -6.39
N TYR A 476 -0.90 -13.11 -7.05
CA TYR A 476 -1.00 -11.65 -7.10
C TYR A 476 -2.46 -11.23 -7.24
N ALA A 477 -2.71 -9.96 -6.90
CA ALA A 477 -3.96 -9.26 -7.13
C ALA A 477 -3.76 -8.06 -8.05
N LEU A 478 -4.74 -7.83 -8.91
CA LEU A 478 -4.77 -6.74 -9.87
C LEU A 478 -6.12 -6.01 -9.77
N VAL A 479 -6.06 -4.70 -9.60
CA VAL A 479 -7.22 -3.81 -9.61
C VAL A 479 -6.97 -2.72 -10.64
N VAL A 480 -7.90 -2.58 -11.58
CA VAL A 480 -7.90 -1.52 -12.59
C VAL A 480 -9.24 -0.83 -12.54
N THR A 481 -9.27 0.50 -12.47
CA THR A 481 -10.51 1.27 -12.57
C THR A 481 -10.39 2.39 -13.59
N LEU A 482 -11.54 2.78 -14.13
CA LEU A 482 -11.69 3.98 -14.93
C LEU A 482 -12.58 5.00 -14.22
N LYS A 483 -12.11 6.24 -14.15
CA LYS A 483 -12.81 7.35 -13.50
C LYS A 483 -12.85 8.57 -14.41
N GLY A 484 -14.05 9.11 -14.64
CA GLY A 484 -14.22 10.42 -15.26
C GLY A 484 -13.84 11.55 -14.30
N ARG A 485 -13.20 12.62 -14.79
CA ARG A 485 -12.85 13.77 -13.93
C ARG A 485 -14.03 14.67 -13.58
N ARG A 486 -15.12 14.59 -14.35
CA ARG A 486 -16.38 15.24 -14.00
C ARG A 486 -17.32 14.24 -13.33
N ILE A 487 -18.02 14.71 -12.30
CA ILE A 487 -18.87 13.90 -11.40
C ILE A 487 -20.12 13.36 -12.11
N ASP A 488 -20.49 13.93 -13.25
CA ASP A 488 -21.66 13.61 -14.07
C ASP A 488 -21.41 12.56 -15.17
N ILE A 489 -20.19 12.05 -15.31
CA ILE A 489 -19.86 11.03 -16.31
C ILE A 489 -20.16 9.64 -15.74
N ASP A 490 -21.32 9.10 -16.10
CA ASP A 490 -21.69 7.73 -15.76
C ASP A 490 -21.02 6.72 -16.71
N LEU A 491 -20.03 5.98 -16.20
CA LEU A 491 -19.33 4.92 -16.92
C LEU A 491 -19.98 3.53 -16.73
N HIS A 492 -21.16 3.44 -16.10
CA HIS A 492 -21.73 2.22 -15.51
C HIS A 492 -22.40 1.22 -16.49
N THR A 493 -22.93 1.64 -17.63
CA THR A 493 -23.92 0.80 -18.35
C THR A 493 -23.30 0.02 -19.54
N PRO A 494 -23.46 -1.31 -19.67
CA PRO A 494 -23.49 -2.40 -18.69
C PRO A 494 -22.21 -3.24 -18.85
N ILE A 495 -21.16 -2.91 -18.10
CA ILE A 495 -19.98 -3.77 -18.06
C ILE A 495 -20.22 -4.81 -17.00
N SER A 496 -20.56 -6.02 -17.43
CA SER A 496 -20.50 -7.20 -16.57
C SER A 496 -19.19 -7.13 -15.81
N ILE A 497 -19.27 -7.01 -14.48
CA ILE A 497 -18.13 -7.18 -13.60
C ILE A 497 -17.57 -8.54 -13.96
N ALA A 498 -16.50 -8.56 -14.74
CA ALA A 498 -15.77 -9.78 -15.00
C ALA A 498 -14.97 -10.02 -13.72
N VAL A 499 -15.62 -10.59 -12.71
CA VAL A 499 -14.92 -11.25 -11.61
C VAL A 499 -14.18 -12.40 -12.26
N GLN A 500 -12.84 -12.30 -12.34
CA GLN A 500 -11.97 -13.23 -13.07
C GLN A 500 -12.19 -13.24 -14.59
N PRO A 501 -11.81 -12.18 -15.33
CA PRO A 501 -11.79 -12.24 -16.78
C PRO A 501 -10.81 -13.34 -17.24
N PRO A 502 -11.03 -13.98 -18.39
CA PRO A 502 -10.12 -15.00 -18.89
C PRO A 502 -8.72 -14.40 -19.03
N VAL A 503 -7.78 -14.98 -18.29
CA VAL A 503 -6.37 -14.61 -18.37
C VAL A 503 -5.78 -15.35 -19.55
N GLU A 504 -5.34 -14.60 -20.56
CA GLU A 504 -4.55 -15.19 -21.62
C GLU A 504 -3.12 -15.36 -21.08
N ILE A 505 -2.75 -16.62 -20.84
CA ILE A 505 -1.41 -17.00 -20.42
C ILE A 505 -0.63 -17.29 -21.70
N ASP A 506 0.32 -16.42 -22.02
CA ASP A 506 1.28 -16.73 -23.07
C ASP A 506 2.40 -17.55 -22.43
N LEU A 507 2.36 -18.85 -22.68
CA LEU A 507 3.48 -19.73 -22.40
C LEU A 507 4.53 -19.46 -23.49
N PRO A 508 5.81 -19.19 -23.16
CA PRO A 508 6.82 -19.10 -24.20
C PRO A 508 6.85 -20.42 -25.00
N LEU A 509 6.28 -20.39 -26.20
CA LEU A 509 6.35 -21.46 -27.19
C LEU A 509 7.66 -21.25 -27.97
N GLY A 510 8.77 -21.79 -27.46
CA GLY A 510 10.04 -21.73 -28.18
C GLY A 510 11.22 -22.30 -27.41
N ASN A 511 11.77 -23.40 -27.96
CA ASN A 511 12.94 -24.22 -27.57
C ASN A 511 13.94 -23.65 -26.53
#